data_AF-A0A7C3ILI6-F1
#
_entry.id   AF-A0A7C3ILI6-F1
#
_cell.length_a   1.000
_cell.length_b   1.000
_cell.length_c   1.000
_cell.angle_alpha   90.00
_cell.angle_beta   90.00
_cell.angle_gamma   90.00
#
_symmetry.space_group_name_H-M   'P 1'
#
loop_
_entity.id
_entity.type
_entity.pdbx_description
1 polymer ?
#
loop_
_entity_poly.entity_id
_entity_poly.type
_entity_poly.pdbx_seq_one_letter_code
_entity_poly.pdbx_strand_id
1 'polypeptide(L)'
;MQKSGPLLAGWATCLLSALVSPLAAGAAAPKAMDPAACRATALEAEKAGNWASALDAWERVLDRCLSTEEQRTEARAHIQALRPKVARNTDPRKANPWKVLVVIFRHLKFAWKDGDKTVEVHKTISPADEKKIRTSFDCFAKHVFQFSSGRLRIDPDIVVVDEPLTTLHGKGKGPFSPAPHLLRPFTDPLVKGKQYDTVFAYVKYDRDEGPNVPAPFVAATFASIQDVGGAGFVMVPWHTNYPFQGETDGEMELHEWLHQIDWMFRHVLHYPEDLVPTSDAGRFEGENRPGGDPEYGRKRSEATWIRFYQHIMEDHVTRQMWSEATMRLAPGQTPPGEMIAPPMR
;
A
#
# COMPACT_ATOMS: atom_id res chain seq x y z
N MET A 1 -21.82 36.25 -22.04
CA MET A 1 -22.10 35.41 -20.86
C MET A 1 -22.75 34.11 -21.33
N GLN A 2 -21.94 33.06 -21.49
CA GLN A 2 -22.41 31.68 -21.68
C GLN A 2 -21.30 30.80 -21.11
N LYS A 3 -21.64 30.07 -20.03
CA LYS A 3 -20.74 29.16 -19.33
C LYS A 3 -20.71 27.84 -20.09
N SER A 4 -19.58 27.51 -20.70
CA SER A 4 -19.29 26.18 -21.24
C SER A 4 -18.69 25.31 -20.13
N GLY A 5 -19.41 24.28 -19.72
CA GLY A 5 -18.89 23.21 -18.86
C GLY A 5 -18.02 22.23 -19.66
N PRO A 6 -17.06 21.53 -19.03
CA PRO A 6 -16.23 20.56 -19.73
C PRO A 6 -16.99 19.25 -19.97
N LEU A 7 -16.87 18.77 -21.21
CA LEU A 7 -17.31 17.48 -21.71
C LEU A 7 -16.43 16.37 -21.13
N LEU A 8 -17.07 15.37 -20.54
CA LEU A 8 -16.49 14.07 -20.19
C LEU A 8 -16.21 13.29 -21.49
N ALA A 9 -14.93 13.13 -21.83
CA ALA A 9 -14.49 12.25 -22.91
C ALA A 9 -14.25 10.84 -22.36
N GLY A 10 -14.92 9.86 -22.95
CA GLY A 10 -14.82 8.44 -22.61
C GLY A 10 -13.44 7.86 -22.94
N TRP A 11 -13.01 6.89 -22.13
CA TRP A 11 -11.77 6.15 -22.30
C TRP A 11 -12.06 4.71 -22.69
N ALA A 12 -11.29 4.24 -23.66
CA ALA A 12 -11.40 2.94 -24.31
C ALA A 12 -10.90 1.81 -23.40
N THR A 13 -11.67 0.73 -23.39
CA THR A 13 -11.40 -0.54 -22.71
C THR A 13 -10.23 -1.27 -23.38
N CYS A 14 -9.17 -1.59 -22.63
CA CYS A 14 -8.17 -2.58 -23.05
C CYS A 14 -8.47 -3.92 -22.37
N LEU A 15 -8.95 -4.88 -23.17
CA LEU A 15 -9.05 -6.29 -22.82
C LEU A 15 -7.65 -6.92 -22.82
N LEU A 16 -7.23 -7.53 -21.71
CA LEU A 16 -6.14 -8.49 -21.70
C LEU A 16 -6.58 -9.75 -20.94
N SER A 17 -6.52 -10.86 -21.65
CA SER A 17 -6.89 -12.20 -21.20
C SER A 17 -5.91 -12.72 -20.15
N ALA A 18 -6.41 -13.06 -18.96
CA ALA A 18 -5.66 -13.81 -17.96
C ALA A 18 -5.62 -15.30 -18.34
N LEU A 19 -4.45 -15.81 -18.68
CA LEU A 19 -4.16 -17.24 -18.69
C LEU A 19 -3.73 -17.63 -17.27
N VAL A 20 -4.64 -18.26 -16.53
CA VAL A 20 -4.34 -18.87 -15.23
C VAL A 20 -3.49 -20.11 -15.48
N SER A 21 -2.21 -20.06 -15.10
CA SER A 21 -1.37 -21.27 -15.01
C SER A 21 -1.55 -21.88 -13.62
N PRO A 22 -2.01 -23.14 -13.50
CA PRO A 22 -1.98 -23.84 -12.24
C PRO A 22 -0.59 -24.47 -12.07
N LEU A 23 -0.07 -24.41 -10.84
CA LEU A 23 1.02 -25.22 -10.24
C LEU A 23 2.16 -24.37 -9.69
N ALA A 24 2.03 -24.02 -8.41
CA ALA A 24 3.17 -23.97 -7.51
C ALA A 24 2.73 -24.57 -6.17
N ALA A 25 3.39 -25.64 -5.75
CA ALA A 25 3.19 -26.25 -4.44
C ALA A 25 3.68 -25.25 -3.36
N GLY A 26 2.75 -24.47 -2.82
CA GLY A 26 2.98 -23.55 -1.71
C GLY A 26 3.04 -24.30 -0.37
N ALA A 27 3.67 -23.67 0.63
CA ALA A 27 3.61 -24.10 2.02
C ALA A 27 2.15 -24.47 2.37
N ALA A 28 1.96 -25.61 3.04
CA ALA A 28 0.62 -26.06 3.41
C ALA A 28 -0.09 -24.93 4.16
N ALA A 29 -1.24 -24.47 3.63
CA ALA A 29 -2.07 -23.49 4.30
C ALA A 29 -2.28 -23.92 5.76
N PRO A 30 -2.15 -23.02 6.75
CA PRO A 30 -2.34 -23.38 8.13
C PRO A 30 -3.68 -24.09 8.28
N LYS A 31 -3.69 -25.24 8.99
CA LYS A 31 -4.93 -25.99 9.22
C LYS A 31 -5.94 -25.05 9.86
N ALA A 32 -7.09 -24.88 9.18
CA ALA A 32 -8.17 -24.06 9.67
C ALA A 32 -8.56 -24.50 11.10
N MET A 33 -8.62 -23.54 12.00
CA MET A 33 -9.07 -23.74 13.38
C MET A 33 -10.60 -23.67 13.45
N ASP A 34 -11.17 -24.33 14.46
CA ASP A 34 -12.60 -24.22 14.75
C ASP A 34 -12.90 -22.87 15.43
N PRO A 35 -13.73 -21.98 14.82
CA PRO A 35 -14.07 -20.69 15.41
C PRO A 35 -14.75 -20.83 16.79
N ALA A 36 -15.52 -21.89 17.03
CA ALA A 36 -16.17 -22.10 18.32
C ALA A 36 -15.16 -22.41 19.44
N ALA A 37 -14.12 -23.19 19.14
CA ALA A 37 -13.04 -23.49 20.07
C ALA A 37 -12.18 -22.25 20.37
N CYS A 38 -11.85 -21.43 19.36
CA CYS A 38 -11.15 -20.17 19.54
C CYS A 38 -11.96 -19.20 20.41
N ARG A 39 -13.26 -19.05 20.12
CA ARG A 39 -14.19 -18.24 20.91
C ARG A 39 -14.29 -18.69 22.36
N ALA A 40 -14.43 -19.99 22.61
CA ALA A 40 -14.49 -20.53 23.97
C ALA A 40 -13.20 -20.26 24.76
N THR A 41 -12.04 -20.43 24.10
CA THR A 41 -10.73 -20.10 24.69
C THR A 41 -10.63 -18.61 25.05
N ALA A 42 -11.13 -17.74 24.17
CA ALA A 42 -11.10 -16.31 24.37
C ALA A 42 -11.94 -15.89 25.59
N LEU A 43 -13.18 -16.40 25.69
CA LEU A 43 -14.10 -16.10 26.80
C LEU A 43 -13.57 -16.59 28.15
N GLU A 44 -12.96 -17.78 28.22
CA GLU A 44 -12.33 -18.27 29.45
C GLU A 44 -11.13 -17.41 29.86
N ALA A 45 -10.32 -16.97 28.89
CA ALA A 45 -9.21 -16.06 29.17
C ALA A 45 -9.68 -14.68 29.65
N GLU A 46 -10.78 -14.13 29.09
CA GLU A 46 -11.40 -12.90 29.57
C GLU A 46 -11.89 -13.02 31.01
N LYS A 47 -12.58 -14.12 31.33
CA LYS A 47 -13.07 -14.42 32.68
C LYS A 47 -11.93 -14.54 33.68
N ALA A 48 -10.79 -15.07 33.26
CA ALA A 48 -9.57 -15.17 34.06
C ALA A 48 -8.78 -13.85 34.17
N GLY A 49 -9.18 -12.78 33.49
CA GLY A 49 -8.45 -11.52 33.44
C GLY A 49 -7.14 -11.58 32.64
N ASN A 50 -6.94 -12.63 31.84
CA ASN A 50 -5.77 -12.80 30.98
C ASN A 50 -6.02 -12.14 29.61
N TRP A 51 -5.94 -10.81 29.59
CA TRP A 51 -6.28 -10.00 28.41
C TRP A 51 -5.43 -10.30 27.18
N ALA A 52 -4.16 -10.65 27.37
CA ALA A 52 -3.26 -10.98 26.25
C ALA A 52 -3.71 -12.27 25.55
N SER A 53 -3.97 -13.33 26.32
CA SER A 53 -4.45 -14.59 25.75
C SER A 53 -5.87 -14.49 25.20
N ALA A 54 -6.74 -13.69 25.82
CA ALA A 54 -8.06 -13.39 25.27
C ALA A 54 -7.96 -12.70 23.90
N LEU A 55 -7.10 -11.68 23.79
CA LEU A 55 -6.88 -10.97 22.54
C LEU A 55 -6.30 -11.89 21.46
N ASP A 56 -5.29 -12.70 21.79
CA ASP A 56 -4.71 -13.70 20.87
C ASP A 56 -5.80 -14.67 20.35
N ALA A 57 -6.69 -15.14 21.22
CA ALA A 57 -7.73 -16.10 20.86
C ALA A 57 -8.84 -15.49 19.99
N TRP A 58 -9.26 -14.25 20.26
CA TRP A 58 -10.19 -13.54 19.39
C TRP A 58 -9.58 -13.19 18.03
N GLU A 59 -8.31 -12.78 17.98
CA GLU A 59 -7.62 -12.53 16.71
C GLU A 59 -7.59 -13.79 15.82
N ARG A 60 -7.41 -14.98 16.41
CA ARG A 60 -7.48 -16.26 15.68
C ARG A 60 -8.84 -16.56 15.03
N VAL A 61 -9.94 -16.03 15.59
CA VAL A 61 -11.26 -16.13 14.96
C VAL A 61 -11.27 -15.38 13.63
N LEU A 62 -10.52 -14.28 13.51
CA LEU A 62 -10.42 -13.53 12.26
C LEU A 62 -9.47 -14.19 11.25
N ASP A 63 -8.28 -14.63 11.69
CA ASP A 63 -7.17 -14.89 10.77
C ASP A 63 -6.76 -16.38 10.62
N ARG A 64 -7.34 -17.28 11.43
CA ARG A 64 -7.08 -18.74 11.39
C ARG A 64 -8.33 -19.61 11.29
N CYS A 65 -9.53 -19.03 11.36
CA CYS A 65 -10.79 -19.77 11.33
C CYS A 65 -11.59 -19.48 10.06
N LEU A 66 -12.40 -20.45 9.61
CA LEU A 66 -13.44 -20.22 8.60
C LEU A 66 -14.68 -19.65 9.30
N SER A 67 -14.61 -18.37 9.66
CA SER A 67 -15.64 -17.69 10.44
C SER A 67 -16.77 -17.15 9.56
N THR A 68 -18.00 -17.09 10.11
CA THR A 68 -19.10 -16.33 9.49
C THR A 68 -18.92 -14.82 9.71
N GLU A 69 -19.73 -14.01 9.04
CA GLU A 69 -19.68 -12.56 9.21
C GLU A 69 -20.08 -12.12 10.62
N GLU A 70 -21.06 -12.80 11.21
CA GLU A 70 -21.48 -12.56 12.59
C GLU A 70 -20.35 -12.86 13.59
N GLN A 71 -19.60 -13.95 13.36
CA GLN A 71 -18.44 -14.32 14.17
C GLN A 71 -17.29 -13.33 14.02
N ARG A 72 -17.04 -12.83 12.80
CA ARG A 72 -16.04 -11.78 12.57
C ARG A 72 -16.43 -10.47 13.26
N THR A 73 -17.69 -10.07 13.14
CA THR A 73 -18.25 -8.88 13.81
C THR A 73 -18.09 -8.98 15.34
N GLU A 74 -18.46 -10.13 15.93
CA GLU A 74 -18.27 -10.38 17.37
C GLU A 74 -16.80 -10.28 17.77
N ALA A 75 -15.91 -10.97 17.03
CA ALA A 75 -14.48 -10.97 17.32
C ALA A 75 -13.88 -9.55 17.25
N ARG A 76 -14.23 -8.75 16.23
CA ARG A 76 -13.80 -7.35 16.09
C ARG A 76 -14.18 -6.50 17.30
N ALA A 77 -15.43 -6.63 17.77
CA ALA A 77 -15.90 -5.90 18.96
C ALA A 77 -15.09 -6.26 20.22
N HIS A 78 -14.83 -7.55 20.44
CA HIS A 78 -14.00 -8.00 21.57
C HIS A 78 -12.54 -7.53 21.43
N ILE A 79 -11.95 -7.64 20.23
CA ILE A 79 -10.59 -7.17 19.93
C ILE A 79 -10.46 -5.67 20.25
N GLN A 80 -11.41 -4.85 19.81
CA GLN A 80 -11.41 -3.41 20.07
C GLN A 80 -11.44 -3.10 21.58
N ALA A 81 -12.24 -3.85 22.36
CA ALA A 81 -12.32 -3.69 23.81
C ALA A 81 -11.08 -4.18 24.57
N LEU A 82 -10.38 -5.20 24.04
CA LEU A 82 -9.22 -5.81 24.67
C LEU A 82 -7.91 -5.09 24.34
N ARG A 83 -7.77 -4.51 23.15
CA ARG A 83 -6.54 -3.86 22.69
C ARG A 83 -5.97 -2.82 23.66
N PRO A 84 -6.75 -1.90 24.24
CA PRO A 84 -6.23 -0.94 25.22
C PRO A 84 -5.69 -1.60 26.51
N LYS A 85 -6.08 -2.84 26.80
CA LYS A 85 -5.66 -3.60 28.00
C LYS A 85 -4.37 -4.39 27.79
N VAL A 86 -3.91 -4.55 26.55
CA VAL A 86 -2.71 -5.30 26.19
C VAL A 86 -1.61 -4.34 25.79
N ALA A 87 -0.45 -4.46 26.42
CA ALA A 87 0.69 -3.60 26.12
C ALA A 87 1.13 -3.76 24.65
N ARG A 88 1.31 -2.62 23.97
CA ARG A 88 1.87 -2.57 22.61
C ARG A 88 3.36 -2.87 22.64
N ASN A 89 3.91 -3.41 21.54
CA ASN A 89 5.37 -3.47 21.40
C ASN A 89 5.90 -2.04 21.18
N THR A 90 6.87 -1.63 21.99
CA THR A 90 7.54 -0.32 21.88
C THR A 90 8.99 -0.42 21.41
N ASP A 91 9.52 -1.64 21.22
CA ASP A 91 10.87 -1.87 20.72
C ASP A 91 10.83 -2.26 19.23
N PRO A 92 11.22 -1.35 18.30
CA PRO A 92 11.25 -1.66 16.88
C PRO A 92 12.11 -2.88 16.53
N ARG A 93 13.16 -3.19 17.32
CA ARG A 93 14.03 -4.34 17.03
C ARG A 93 13.32 -5.68 17.21
N LYS A 94 12.17 -5.70 17.89
CA LYS A 94 11.31 -6.87 18.07
C LYS A 94 10.18 -6.94 17.03
N ALA A 95 10.04 -5.92 16.19
CA ALA A 95 9.07 -5.90 15.11
C ALA A 95 9.62 -6.62 13.87
N ASN A 96 8.72 -7.25 13.12
CA ASN A 96 9.04 -7.82 11.83
C ASN A 96 9.47 -6.70 10.85
N PRO A 97 10.62 -6.83 10.15
CA PRO A 97 11.05 -5.83 9.19
C PRO A 97 10.40 -6.02 7.82
N TRP A 98 9.68 -4.99 7.38
CA TRP A 98 9.26 -4.79 5.99
C TRP A 98 10.33 -3.98 5.26
N LYS A 99 11.10 -4.64 4.39
CA LYS A 99 12.25 -4.03 3.70
C LYS A 99 11.77 -3.20 2.53
N VAL A 100 12.18 -1.94 2.48
CA VAL A 100 11.77 -1.03 1.40
C VAL A 100 12.99 -0.44 0.70
N LEU A 101 13.02 -0.51 -0.63
CA LEU A 101 13.94 0.31 -1.42
C LEU A 101 13.23 1.61 -1.78
N VAL A 102 13.79 2.75 -1.40
CA VAL A 102 13.27 4.07 -1.79
C VAL A 102 14.24 4.68 -2.80
N VAL A 103 13.80 4.85 -4.03
CA VAL A 103 14.59 5.42 -5.12
C VAL A 103 14.09 6.83 -5.42
N ILE A 104 14.96 7.81 -5.26
CA ILE A 104 14.69 9.22 -5.54
C ILE A 104 15.50 9.62 -6.78
N PHE A 105 14.82 9.79 -7.92
CA PHE A 105 15.47 10.25 -9.14
C PHE A 105 15.71 11.76 -9.05
N ARG A 106 16.98 12.16 -8.91
CA ARG A 106 17.40 13.57 -8.79
C ARG A 106 16.89 14.40 -9.97
N HIS A 107 17.02 13.84 -11.17
CA HIS A 107 16.75 14.55 -12.41
C HIS A 107 15.81 13.76 -13.33
N LEU A 108 14.83 14.46 -13.91
CA LEU A 108 14.04 13.99 -15.04
C LEU A 108 14.41 14.86 -16.26
N LYS A 109 14.89 14.24 -17.33
CA LYS A 109 15.16 14.88 -18.62
C LYS A 109 14.34 14.18 -19.69
N PHE A 110 13.09 14.59 -19.82
CA PHE A 110 12.10 13.87 -20.61
C PHE A 110 11.57 14.73 -21.75
N ALA A 111 11.24 14.08 -22.87
CA ALA A 111 10.63 14.76 -24.01
C ALA A 111 9.52 13.89 -24.60
N TRP A 112 8.46 14.53 -25.08
CA TRP A 112 7.36 13.87 -25.79
C TRP A 112 6.89 14.68 -27.00
N LYS A 113 6.11 14.03 -27.86
CA LYS A 113 5.50 14.67 -29.03
C LYS A 113 4.07 15.11 -28.73
N ASP A 114 3.81 16.40 -28.85
CA ASP A 114 2.48 17.00 -28.85
C ASP A 114 2.16 17.51 -30.27
N GLY A 115 1.56 16.63 -31.08
CA GLY A 115 1.44 16.86 -32.53
C GLY A 115 2.82 16.97 -33.17
N ASP A 116 3.06 18.04 -33.91
CA ASP A 116 4.35 18.30 -34.56
C ASP A 116 5.41 18.88 -33.61
N LYS A 117 5.00 19.30 -32.39
CA LYS A 117 5.89 19.92 -31.42
C LYS A 117 6.56 18.86 -30.54
N THR A 118 7.88 18.98 -30.36
CA THR A 118 8.56 18.32 -29.24
C THR A 118 8.38 19.20 -28.00
N VAL A 119 7.89 18.61 -26.91
CA VAL A 119 7.89 19.24 -25.59
C VAL A 119 9.01 18.62 -24.79
N GLU A 120 9.92 19.44 -24.30
CA GLU A 120 11.05 19.02 -23.47
C GLU A 120 10.85 19.56 -22.06
N VAL A 121 11.20 18.75 -21.07
CA VAL A 121 11.16 19.13 -19.66
C VAL A 121 12.45 18.71 -18.97
N HIS A 122 12.86 19.54 -18.01
CA HIS A 122 13.93 19.21 -17.10
C HIS A 122 13.48 19.52 -15.68
N LYS A 123 13.24 18.47 -14.89
CA LYS A 123 12.78 18.56 -13.50
C LYS A 123 13.89 18.11 -12.58
N THR A 124 14.04 18.79 -11.44
CA THR A 124 15.03 18.43 -10.44
C THR A 124 14.41 18.36 -9.06
N ILE A 125 14.54 17.21 -8.39
CA ILE A 125 14.26 17.11 -6.95
C ILE A 125 15.31 17.95 -6.23
N SER A 126 14.87 19.10 -5.70
CA SER A 126 15.74 19.98 -4.93
C SER A 126 16.11 19.34 -3.59
N PRO A 127 17.15 19.84 -2.90
CA PRO A 127 17.44 19.39 -1.54
C PRO A 127 16.26 19.56 -0.56
N ALA A 128 15.41 20.57 -0.79
CA ALA A 128 14.20 20.78 0.01
C ALA A 128 13.13 19.71 -0.30
N ASP A 129 12.95 19.36 -1.57
CA ASP A 129 12.06 18.26 -1.99
C ASP A 129 12.54 16.93 -1.43
N GLU A 130 13.84 16.62 -1.54
CA GLU A 130 14.41 15.39 -0.97
C GLU A 130 14.18 15.30 0.54
N LYS A 131 14.43 16.40 1.28
CA LYS A 131 14.15 16.46 2.72
C LYS A 131 12.68 16.19 3.02
N LYS A 132 11.77 16.67 2.17
CA LYS A 132 10.33 16.48 2.33
C LYS A 132 9.92 15.04 2.07
N ILE A 133 10.45 14.41 1.01
CA ILE A 133 10.26 12.98 0.73
C ILE A 133 10.72 12.14 1.92
N ARG A 134 11.93 12.40 2.45
CA ARG A 134 12.47 11.69 3.62
C ARG A 134 11.60 11.87 4.86
N THR A 135 11.15 13.10 5.12
CA THR A 135 10.22 13.40 6.23
C THR A 135 8.91 12.62 6.09
N SER A 136 8.32 12.62 4.88
CA SER A 136 7.09 11.87 4.58
C SER A 136 7.29 10.39 4.86
N PHE A 137 8.39 9.82 4.37
CA PHE A 137 8.71 8.41 4.53
C PHE A 137 8.95 8.02 6.00
N ASP A 138 9.61 8.88 6.78
CA ASP A 138 9.76 8.69 8.23
C ASP A 138 8.42 8.71 8.97
N CYS A 139 7.49 9.58 8.56
CA CYS A 139 6.13 9.61 9.11
C CYS A 139 5.35 8.35 8.74
N PHE A 140 5.42 7.90 7.48
CA PHE A 140 4.89 6.61 7.03
C PHE A 140 5.40 5.45 7.90
N ALA A 141 6.72 5.35 8.10
CA ALA A 141 7.32 4.32 8.94
C ALA A 141 6.81 4.34 10.39
N LYS A 142 6.65 5.54 10.97
CA LYS A 142 6.07 5.72 12.31
C LYS A 142 4.60 5.29 12.36
N HIS A 143 3.80 5.66 11.37
CA HIS A 143 2.40 5.26 11.26
C HIS A 143 2.28 3.73 11.19
N VAL A 144 3.05 3.07 10.33
CA VAL A 144 3.05 1.60 10.22
C VAL A 144 3.41 0.94 11.56
N PHE A 145 4.46 1.41 12.22
CA PHE A 145 4.84 0.86 13.53
C PHE A 145 3.75 1.09 14.58
N GLN A 146 3.16 2.28 14.62
CA GLN A 146 2.12 2.60 15.60
C GLN A 146 0.83 1.81 15.36
N PHE A 147 0.34 1.76 14.12
CA PHE A 147 -0.95 1.16 13.76
C PHE A 147 -0.90 -0.36 13.72
N SER A 148 0.29 -0.95 13.49
CA SER A 148 0.49 -2.40 13.67
C SER A 148 0.69 -2.83 15.13
N SER A 149 0.44 -1.94 16.11
CA SER A 149 0.73 -2.19 17.53
C SER A 149 2.19 -2.57 17.82
N GLY A 150 3.11 -2.04 17.01
CA GLY A 150 4.54 -2.29 17.05
C GLY A 150 4.97 -3.65 16.50
N ARG A 151 4.12 -4.33 15.71
CA ARG A 151 4.43 -5.66 15.16
C ARG A 151 5.20 -5.61 13.85
N LEU A 152 5.02 -4.56 13.08
CA LEU A 152 5.72 -4.34 11.81
C LEU A 152 6.52 -3.04 11.88
N ARG A 153 7.73 -3.03 11.32
CA ARG A 153 8.50 -1.81 11.09
C ARG A 153 8.90 -1.70 9.62
N ILE A 154 8.90 -0.48 9.10
CA ILE A 154 9.50 -0.19 7.81
C ILE A 154 11.03 -0.13 7.98
N ASP A 155 11.75 -0.81 7.10
CA ASP A 155 13.21 -0.90 7.08
C ASP A 155 13.73 -0.36 5.74
N PRO A 156 13.92 0.97 5.60
CA PRO A 156 14.20 1.58 4.32
C PRO A 156 15.69 1.65 3.96
N ASP A 157 16.01 1.22 2.74
CA ASP A 157 17.23 1.59 2.03
C ASP A 157 16.89 2.76 1.08
N ILE A 158 17.31 3.98 1.42
CA ILE A 158 17.03 5.18 0.60
C ILE A 158 18.22 5.51 -0.31
N VAL A 159 17.99 5.54 -1.61
CA VAL A 159 18.98 5.82 -2.65
C VAL A 159 18.54 7.00 -3.49
N VAL A 160 19.48 7.91 -3.73
CA VAL A 160 19.34 8.99 -4.72
C VAL A 160 20.05 8.57 -5.99
N VAL A 161 19.36 8.65 -7.12
CA VAL A 161 19.93 8.39 -8.45
C VAL A 161 20.18 9.73 -9.13
N ASP A 162 21.44 10.04 -9.40
CA ASP A 162 21.85 11.30 -10.06
C ASP A 162 21.82 11.18 -11.59
N GLU A 163 21.91 9.96 -12.13
CA GLU A 163 21.69 9.71 -13.55
C GLU A 163 20.26 10.14 -13.94
N PRO A 164 20.09 11.02 -14.95
CA PRO A 164 18.77 11.50 -15.32
C PRO A 164 17.87 10.38 -15.86
N LEU A 165 16.64 10.32 -15.37
CA LEU A 165 15.60 9.53 -16.00
C LEU A 165 15.18 10.20 -17.31
N THR A 166 15.23 9.48 -18.42
CA THR A 166 14.97 10.04 -19.76
C THR A 166 13.74 9.45 -20.44
N THR A 167 13.12 8.44 -19.84
CA THR A 167 11.96 7.73 -20.38
C THR A 167 10.86 7.63 -19.34
N LEU A 168 9.62 7.79 -19.80
CA LEU A 168 8.40 7.52 -19.03
C LEU A 168 7.46 6.72 -19.93
N HIS A 169 6.62 5.88 -19.31
CA HIS A 169 5.60 5.14 -20.02
C HIS A 169 4.46 6.08 -20.40
N GLY A 170 4.07 6.07 -21.67
CA GLY A 170 3.01 6.92 -22.21
C GLY A 170 3.28 7.24 -23.68
N LYS A 171 2.29 7.79 -24.38
CA LYS A 171 2.41 8.20 -25.80
C LYS A 171 1.71 9.52 -26.04
N GLY A 172 2.09 10.21 -27.12
CA GLY A 172 1.47 11.47 -27.52
C GLY A 172 1.57 12.52 -26.40
N LYS A 173 0.43 13.08 -25.99
CA LYS A 173 0.35 14.13 -24.96
C LYS A 173 0.30 13.61 -23.51
N GLY A 174 0.50 12.31 -23.30
CA GLY A 174 0.38 11.68 -21.99
C GLY A 174 -1.03 11.08 -21.74
N PRO A 175 -1.33 10.67 -20.50
CA PRO A 175 -0.50 10.81 -19.29
C PRO A 175 0.77 9.93 -19.30
N PHE A 176 1.73 10.26 -18.43
CA PHE A 176 3.04 9.60 -18.32
C PHE A 176 3.33 9.03 -16.94
N SER A 177 3.89 7.83 -16.84
CA SER A 177 4.25 7.20 -15.56
C SER A 177 5.67 6.63 -15.55
N PRO A 178 6.36 6.61 -14.40
CA PRO A 178 7.68 5.97 -14.28
C PRO A 178 7.49 4.46 -14.09
N ALA A 179 7.06 3.76 -15.14
CA ALA A 179 6.68 2.36 -15.06
C ALA A 179 7.86 1.45 -14.65
N PRO A 180 7.62 0.38 -13.85
CA PRO A 180 8.68 -0.47 -13.30
C PRO A 180 9.70 -0.96 -14.33
N HIS A 181 9.23 -1.54 -15.46
CA HIS A 181 10.09 -2.05 -16.52
C HIS A 181 11.04 -1.00 -17.12
N LEU A 182 10.68 0.29 -17.10
CA LEU A 182 11.53 1.38 -17.58
C LEU A 182 12.57 1.82 -16.55
N LEU A 183 12.32 1.57 -15.26
CA LEU A 183 13.23 1.94 -14.17
C LEU A 183 14.26 0.86 -13.86
N ARG A 184 14.10 -0.35 -14.42
CA ARG A 184 15.01 -1.50 -14.26
C ARG A 184 16.50 -1.20 -14.43
N PRO A 185 16.95 -0.40 -15.42
CA PRO A 185 18.38 -0.07 -15.52
C PRO A 185 18.95 0.58 -14.24
N PHE A 186 18.11 1.25 -13.46
CA PHE A 186 18.48 1.89 -12.20
C PHE A 186 18.16 1.01 -10.98
N THR A 187 17.05 0.25 -11.00
CA THR A 187 16.63 -0.56 -9.86
C THR A 187 17.31 -1.93 -9.80
N ASP A 188 17.57 -2.58 -10.94
CA ASP A 188 18.17 -3.94 -11.00
C ASP A 188 19.52 -4.00 -10.24
N PRO A 189 20.45 -3.04 -10.39
CA PRO A 189 21.69 -3.03 -9.61
C PRO A 189 21.46 -2.89 -8.09
N LEU A 190 20.43 -2.15 -7.67
CA LEU A 190 20.12 -1.85 -6.27
C LEU A 190 19.42 -3.02 -5.56
N VAL A 191 18.66 -3.83 -6.32
CA VAL A 191 17.99 -5.04 -5.82
C VAL A 191 18.84 -6.30 -5.97
N LYS A 192 19.93 -6.26 -6.75
CA LYS A 192 20.80 -7.42 -6.97
C LYS A 192 21.34 -7.99 -5.65
N GLY A 193 21.04 -9.26 -5.40
CA GLY A 193 21.48 -9.97 -4.19
C GLY A 193 20.77 -9.53 -2.90
N LYS A 194 19.75 -8.67 -3.01
CA LYS A 194 18.88 -8.25 -1.93
C LYS A 194 17.45 -8.71 -2.21
N GLN A 195 16.64 -8.75 -1.16
CA GLN A 195 15.20 -8.94 -1.28
C GLN A 195 14.51 -7.80 -0.54
N TYR A 196 13.64 -7.09 -1.26
CA TYR A 196 12.78 -6.05 -0.72
C TYR A 196 11.34 -6.53 -0.76
N ASP A 197 10.54 -6.01 0.15
CA ASP A 197 9.10 -6.22 0.16
C ASP A 197 8.39 -5.20 -0.75
N THR A 198 8.89 -3.96 -0.78
CA THR A 198 8.38 -2.88 -1.63
C THR A 198 9.53 -2.05 -2.22
N VAL A 199 9.33 -1.51 -3.42
CA VAL A 199 10.13 -0.43 -4.00
C VAL A 199 9.26 0.81 -4.17
N PHE A 200 9.71 1.97 -3.68
CA PHE A 200 9.12 3.28 -3.98
C PHE A 200 10.01 4.03 -4.96
N ALA A 201 9.44 4.61 -6.01
CA ALA A 201 10.16 5.41 -7.00
C ALA A 201 9.57 6.83 -7.09
N TYR A 202 10.35 7.82 -6.64
CA TYR A 202 9.98 9.23 -6.68
C TYR A 202 10.63 9.92 -7.89
N VAL A 203 9.80 10.54 -8.72
CA VAL A 203 10.22 11.31 -9.91
C VAL A 203 9.45 12.64 -9.92
N LYS A 204 10.14 13.78 -10.02
CA LYS A 204 9.48 15.10 -10.01
C LYS A 204 8.76 15.40 -11.31
N TYR A 205 7.52 15.87 -11.21
CA TYR A 205 6.65 16.13 -12.36
C TYR A 205 6.24 17.61 -12.50
N ASP A 206 6.35 18.40 -11.44
CA ASP A 206 5.93 19.80 -11.42
C ASP A 206 7.10 20.80 -11.37
N ARG A 207 6.81 22.05 -11.77
CA ARG A 207 7.72 23.21 -11.67
C ARG A 207 9.01 23.04 -12.47
N ASP A 208 10.01 23.88 -12.23
CA ASP A 208 11.28 23.92 -12.94
C ASP A 208 11.11 24.18 -14.46
N GLU A 209 12.01 23.66 -15.29
CA GLU A 209 12.08 23.95 -16.72
C GLU A 209 11.04 23.16 -17.53
N GLY A 210 10.38 23.84 -18.47
CA GLY A 210 9.31 23.29 -19.29
C GLY A 210 7.97 23.15 -18.55
N PRO A 211 6.90 22.71 -19.23
CA PRO A 211 5.58 22.51 -18.62
C PRO A 211 5.60 21.38 -17.57
N ASN A 212 4.56 21.30 -16.73
CA ASN A 212 4.36 20.14 -15.87
C ASN A 212 4.16 18.88 -16.72
N VAL A 213 4.68 17.74 -16.24
CA VAL A 213 4.47 16.44 -16.88
C VAL A 213 3.06 15.94 -16.53
N PRO A 214 2.19 15.62 -17.52
CA PRO A 214 0.87 15.07 -17.23
C PRO A 214 0.96 13.71 -16.52
N ALA A 215 0.57 13.63 -15.26
CA ALA A 215 0.51 12.39 -14.49
C ALA A 215 -0.89 11.74 -14.60
N PRO A 216 -0.97 10.39 -14.69
CA PRO A 216 -2.26 9.69 -14.67
C PRO A 216 -2.86 9.57 -13.26
N PHE A 217 -2.04 9.79 -12.22
CA PHE A 217 -2.37 9.58 -10.82
C PHE A 217 -1.46 10.42 -9.92
N VAL A 218 -1.83 10.54 -8.64
CA VAL A 218 -0.99 11.14 -7.59
C VAL A 218 0.15 10.20 -7.20
N ALA A 219 -0.19 8.94 -6.99
CA ALA A 219 0.69 7.80 -6.90
C ALA A 219 -0.09 6.57 -7.38
N ALA A 220 0.63 5.48 -7.66
CA ALA A 220 0.00 4.21 -7.96
C ALA A 220 0.93 3.07 -7.59
N THR A 221 0.32 1.95 -7.26
CA THR A 221 1.01 0.77 -6.76
C THR A 221 0.76 -0.44 -7.65
N PHE A 222 1.77 -1.30 -7.72
CA PHE A 222 1.65 -2.67 -8.19
C PHE A 222 1.88 -3.61 -7.01
N ALA A 223 1.19 -4.75 -7.03
CA ALA A 223 1.54 -5.93 -6.24
C ALA A 223 2.97 -6.42 -6.53
N SER A 224 3.31 -7.61 -6.06
CA SER A 224 4.56 -8.29 -6.38
C SER A 224 4.73 -8.45 -7.90
N ILE A 225 5.73 -7.78 -8.48
CA ILE A 225 6.07 -7.87 -9.91
C ILE A 225 7.49 -8.37 -10.13
N GLN A 226 7.70 -9.12 -11.22
CA GLN A 226 9.02 -9.69 -11.54
C GLN A 226 10.07 -8.63 -11.87
N ASP A 227 9.66 -7.49 -12.42
CA ASP A 227 10.56 -6.38 -12.80
C ASP A 227 11.37 -5.82 -11.61
N VAL A 228 10.92 -6.01 -10.38
CA VAL A 228 11.66 -5.67 -9.16
C VAL A 228 11.88 -6.86 -8.23
N GLY A 229 12.08 -8.04 -8.81
CA GLY A 229 12.45 -9.24 -8.06
C GLY A 229 11.36 -9.80 -7.15
N GLY A 230 10.09 -9.53 -7.48
CA GLY A 230 8.93 -9.96 -6.68
C GLY A 230 8.55 -9.01 -5.54
N ALA A 231 9.15 -7.82 -5.47
CA ALA A 231 8.67 -6.78 -4.58
C ALA A 231 7.40 -6.11 -5.12
N GLY A 232 6.59 -5.53 -4.23
CA GLY A 232 5.61 -4.50 -4.60
C GLY A 232 6.31 -3.28 -5.18
N PHE A 233 5.61 -2.50 -6.02
CA PHE A 233 6.20 -1.29 -6.64
C PHE A 233 5.26 -0.09 -6.58
N VAL A 234 5.69 0.99 -5.93
CA VAL A 234 4.96 2.26 -5.87
C VAL A 234 5.64 3.30 -6.75
N MET A 235 4.88 3.87 -7.68
CA MET A 235 5.27 5.00 -8.50
C MET A 235 4.76 6.30 -7.87
N VAL A 236 5.66 7.24 -7.64
CA VAL A 236 5.32 8.56 -7.08
C VAL A 236 5.76 9.66 -8.05
N PRO A 237 4.84 10.17 -8.89
CA PRO A 237 4.96 11.48 -9.53
C PRO A 237 5.02 12.58 -8.45
N TRP A 238 6.23 12.92 -8.01
CA TRP A 238 6.45 13.89 -6.94
C TRP A 238 6.06 15.30 -7.37
N HIS A 239 5.30 15.97 -6.49
CA HIS A 239 4.93 17.37 -6.63
C HIS A 239 5.43 18.17 -5.43
N THR A 240 6.01 19.34 -5.67
CA THR A 240 6.67 20.18 -4.66
C THR A 240 5.71 20.62 -3.52
N ASN A 241 4.41 20.67 -3.81
CA ASN A 241 3.37 21.00 -2.84
C ASN A 241 2.89 19.82 -1.98
N TYR A 242 3.34 18.58 -2.21
CA TYR A 242 3.00 17.41 -1.40
C TYR A 242 3.47 17.54 0.07
N PRO A 243 2.74 17.16 1.13
CA PRO A 243 1.40 16.60 1.10
C PRO A 243 0.39 17.63 0.60
N PHE A 244 -0.62 17.19 -0.16
CA PHE A 244 -1.61 18.12 -0.68
C PHE A 244 -2.45 18.70 0.46
N GLN A 245 -3.18 19.79 0.17
CA GLN A 245 -4.05 20.39 1.18
C GLN A 245 -5.07 19.36 1.66
N GLY A 246 -5.06 19.04 2.96
CA GLY A 246 -5.91 18.00 3.54
C GLY A 246 -5.25 16.61 3.62
N GLU A 247 -3.94 16.52 3.43
CA GLU A 247 -3.14 15.32 3.68
C GLU A 247 -2.10 15.59 4.77
N THR A 248 -1.65 14.52 5.43
CA THR A 248 -0.49 14.55 6.35
C THR A 248 0.72 13.85 5.73
N ASP A 249 1.91 14.17 6.21
CA ASP A 249 3.15 13.47 5.85
C ASP A 249 2.99 11.95 6.06
N GLY A 250 3.42 11.15 5.09
CA GLY A 250 3.37 9.69 5.10
C GLY A 250 2.03 9.07 4.70
N GLU A 251 0.98 9.88 4.48
CA GLU A 251 -0.36 9.39 4.20
C GLU A 251 -0.49 8.71 2.83
N MET A 252 0.16 9.26 1.80
CA MET A 252 0.13 8.68 0.45
C MET A 252 0.93 7.38 0.42
N GLU A 253 2.12 7.34 1.03
CA GLU A 253 2.90 6.11 1.12
C GLU A 253 2.12 5.02 1.84
N LEU A 254 1.42 5.37 2.93
CA LEU A 254 0.57 4.43 3.65
C LEU A 254 -0.58 3.90 2.79
N HIS A 255 -1.25 4.79 2.04
CA HIS A 255 -2.34 4.43 1.14
C HIS A 255 -1.89 3.42 0.06
N GLU A 256 -0.80 3.73 -0.65
CA GLU A 256 -0.27 2.90 -1.74
C GLU A 256 0.32 1.58 -1.24
N TRP A 257 0.92 1.61 -0.05
CA TRP A 257 1.44 0.41 0.61
C TRP A 257 0.31 -0.51 1.08
N LEU A 258 -0.81 0.02 1.57
CA LEU A 258 -1.94 -0.79 2.01
C LEU A 258 -2.57 -1.62 0.88
N HIS A 259 -2.59 -1.12 -0.35
CA HIS A 259 -2.97 -1.92 -1.53
C HIS A 259 -2.08 -3.16 -1.70
N GLN A 260 -0.77 -3.02 -1.45
CA GLN A 260 0.15 -4.16 -1.50
C GLN A 260 -0.07 -5.12 -0.33
N ILE A 261 -0.44 -4.61 0.84
CA ILE A 261 -0.69 -5.41 2.04
C ILE A 261 -1.93 -6.28 1.89
N ASP A 262 -3.03 -5.73 1.40
CA ASP A 262 -4.24 -6.49 1.08
C ASP A 262 -3.89 -7.64 0.11
N TRP A 263 -3.23 -7.32 -1.00
CA TRP A 263 -2.78 -8.31 -1.96
C TRP A 263 -1.83 -9.35 -1.34
N MET A 264 -0.88 -8.94 -0.52
CA MET A 264 0.07 -9.83 0.16
C MET A 264 -0.62 -10.84 1.05
N PHE A 265 -1.56 -10.40 1.88
CA PHE A 265 -2.25 -11.31 2.79
C PHE A 265 -3.01 -12.37 2.01
N ARG A 266 -3.68 -11.98 0.91
CA ARG A 266 -4.42 -12.92 0.07
C ARG A 266 -3.52 -13.84 -0.75
N HIS A 267 -2.57 -13.29 -1.48
CA HIS A 267 -1.87 -14.02 -2.54
C HIS A 267 -0.54 -14.63 -2.11
N VAL A 268 0.10 -14.09 -1.07
CA VAL A 268 1.39 -14.60 -0.57
C VAL A 268 1.22 -15.38 0.72
N LEU A 269 0.45 -14.84 1.68
CA LEU A 269 0.22 -15.51 2.97
C LEU A 269 -1.05 -16.37 3.00
N HIS A 270 -1.86 -16.36 1.93
CA HIS A 270 -3.05 -17.19 1.77
C HIS A 270 -4.06 -17.08 2.93
N TYR A 271 -4.18 -15.88 3.50
CA TYR A 271 -5.25 -15.58 4.43
C TYR A 271 -6.62 -15.62 3.73
N PRO A 272 -7.72 -15.87 4.47
CA PRO A 272 -9.08 -15.80 3.95
C PRO A 272 -9.36 -14.52 3.14
N GLU A 273 -10.23 -14.63 2.14
CA GLU A 273 -10.59 -13.50 1.26
C GLU A 273 -11.27 -12.36 2.02
N ASP A 274 -11.11 -11.13 1.50
CA ASP A 274 -11.77 -9.89 1.94
C ASP A 274 -11.57 -9.48 3.41
N LEU A 275 -10.46 -9.90 4.04
CA LEU A 275 -10.14 -9.48 5.42
C LEU A 275 -9.82 -7.98 5.52
N VAL A 276 -9.07 -7.46 4.55
CA VAL A 276 -8.56 -6.09 4.53
C VAL A 276 -9.36 -5.27 3.52
N PRO A 277 -10.09 -4.23 3.95
CA PRO A 277 -10.74 -3.31 3.03
C PRO A 277 -9.71 -2.59 2.18
N THR A 278 -10.04 -2.34 0.91
CA THR A 278 -9.19 -1.53 0.04
C THR A 278 -9.00 -0.12 0.64
N SER A 279 -7.78 0.42 0.55
CA SER A 279 -7.48 1.79 0.99
C SER A 279 -8.21 2.87 0.17
N ASP A 280 -8.83 2.51 -0.96
CA ASP A 280 -9.73 3.37 -1.76
C ASP A 280 -11.17 3.42 -1.23
N ALA A 281 -11.51 2.59 -0.26
CA ALA A 281 -12.88 2.42 0.24
C ALA A 281 -13.35 3.55 1.18
N GLY A 282 -12.49 4.51 1.51
CA GLY A 282 -12.77 5.59 2.45
C GLY A 282 -14.01 6.40 2.06
N ARG A 283 -14.93 6.61 3.00
CA ARG A 283 -16.20 7.35 2.84
C ARG A 283 -16.40 8.34 3.97
N PHE A 284 -17.25 9.34 3.77
CA PHE A 284 -17.67 10.22 4.87
C PHE A 284 -18.82 9.60 5.69
N GLU A 285 -18.93 9.97 6.97
CA GLU A 285 -20.08 9.61 7.80
C GLU A 285 -21.40 10.05 7.14
N GLY A 286 -22.38 9.13 7.10
CA GLY A 286 -23.69 9.35 6.50
C GLY A 286 -23.74 9.20 4.97
N GLU A 287 -22.63 8.88 4.30
CA GLU A 287 -22.66 8.56 2.87
C GLU A 287 -23.22 7.15 2.63
N ASN A 288 -24.37 7.09 1.94
CA ASN A 288 -25.03 5.85 1.53
C ASN A 288 -24.69 5.47 0.07
N ARG A 289 -23.40 5.53 -0.29
CA ARG A 289 -22.96 5.06 -1.60
C ARG A 289 -22.75 3.54 -1.58
N PRO A 290 -23.04 2.81 -2.67
CA PRO A 290 -22.67 1.40 -2.79
C PRO A 290 -21.15 1.24 -2.68
N GLY A 291 -20.70 0.26 -1.89
CA GLY A 291 -19.28 0.00 -1.63
C GLY A 291 -18.65 0.94 -0.59
N GLY A 292 -17.39 0.67 -0.26
CA GLY A 292 -16.69 1.32 0.83
C GLY A 292 -16.71 0.51 2.13
N ASP A 293 -15.92 0.92 3.11
CA ASP A 293 -15.84 0.24 4.41
C ASP A 293 -17.09 0.55 5.26
N PRO A 294 -17.95 -0.43 5.56
CA PRO A 294 -19.17 -0.20 6.32
C PRO A 294 -18.91 0.15 7.79
N GLU A 295 -17.74 -0.15 8.33
CA GLU A 295 -17.38 0.00 9.74
C GLU A 295 -16.79 1.40 10.04
N TYR A 296 -16.27 2.09 9.01
CA TYR A 296 -15.69 3.42 9.16
C TYR A 296 -16.32 4.48 8.24
N GLY A 297 -16.57 5.65 8.82
CA GLY A 297 -16.88 6.87 8.08
C GLY A 297 -15.99 7.99 8.60
N ARG A 298 -15.26 8.66 7.70
CA ARG A 298 -14.49 9.85 8.04
C ARG A 298 -15.44 10.99 8.41
N LYS A 299 -15.17 11.66 9.52
CA LYS A 299 -15.94 12.85 9.91
C LYS A 299 -15.58 14.01 9.00
N ARG A 300 -16.54 14.88 8.69
CA ARG A 300 -16.26 16.12 7.93
C ARG A 300 -15.27 17.06 8.63
N SER A 301 -15.14 16.95 9.95
CA SER A 301 -14.17 17.69 10.75
C SER A 301 -12.76 17.12 10.70
N GLU A 302 -12.58 15.87 10.25
CA GLU A 302 -11.27 15.27 10.09
C GLU A 302 -10.62 15.81 8.82
N ALA A 303 -9.41 16.34 8.94
CA ALA A 303 -8.70 16.95 7.82
C ALA A 303 -8.08 15.93 6.86
N THR A 304 -7.79 14.71 7.33
CA THR A 304 -7.05 13.67 6.59
C THR A 304 -7.74 12.30 6.67
N TRP A 305 -7.28 11.33 5.88
CA TRP A 305 -7.75 9.93 5.92
C TRP A 305 -6.91 9.05 6.86
N ILE A 306 -5.95 9.60 7.59
CA ILE A 306 -5.04 8.81 8.44
C ILE A 306 -5.77 7.91 9.45
N ARG A 307 -6.92 8.35 9.95
CA ARG A 307 -7.76 7.56 10.88
C ARG A 307 -8.47 6.39 10.19
N PHE A 308 -8.82 6.53 8.92
CA PHE A 308 -9.33 5.43 8.11
C PHE A 308 -8.25 4.37 7.88
N TYR A 309 -7.01 4.77 7.56
CA TYR A 309 -5.91 3.82 7.43
C TYR A 309 -5.52 3.17 8.77
N GLN A 310 -5.58 3.94 9.87
CA GLN A 310 -5.46 3.36 11.20
C GLN A 310 -6.54 2.31 11.46
N HIS A 311 -7.80 2.58 11.11
CA HIS A 311 -8.90 1.62 11.24
C HIS A 311 -8.66 0.35 10.43
N ILE A 312 -8.26 0.44 9.16
CA ILE A 312 -7.87 -0.74 8.37
C ILE A 312 -6.79 -1.54 9.11
N MET A 313 -5.72 -0.87 9.54
CA MET A 313 -4.57 -1.57 10.11
C MET A 313 -4.82 -2.12 11.52
N GLU A 314 -5.59 -1.40 12.31
CA GLU A 314 -5.94 -1.81 13.66
C GLU A 314 -7.08 -2.83 13.58
N ASP A 315 -8.23 -2.52 13.02
CA ASP A 315 -9.44 -3.33 13.24
C ASP A 315 -9.55 -4.54 12.28
N HIS A 316 -8.94 -4.48 11.10
CA HIS A 316 -9.02 -5.57 10.11
C HIS A 316 -7.83 -6.51 10.11
N VAL A 317 -6.67 -6.09 10.64
CA VAL A 317 -5.45 -6.89 10.61
C VAL A 317 -5.00 -7.23 12.03
N THR A 318 -4.74 -8.52 12.26
CA THR A 318 -4.34 -9.02 13.57
C THR A 318 -2.85 -8.78 13.84
N ARG A 319 -2.46 -8.86 15.12
CA ARG A 319 -1.03 -8.81 15.49
C ARG A 319 -0.21 -9.96 14.90
N GLN A 320 -0.81 -11.13 14.70
CA GLN A 320 -0.13 -12.26 14.09
C GLN A 320 0.10 -12.02 12.59
N MET A 321 -0.92 -11.57 11.86
CA MET A 321 -0.80 -11.15 10.46
C MET A 321 0.34 -10.16 10.26
N TRP A 322 0.43 -9.12 11.10
CA TRP A 322 1.54 -8.16 11.04
C TRP A 322 2.92 -8.77 11.33
N SER A 323 2.97 -9.76 12.20
CA SER A 323 4.24 -10.43 12.55
C SER A 323 4.74 -11.35 11.42
N GLU A 324 3.84 -11.78 10.54
CA GLU A 324 4.13 -12.65 9.39
C GLU A 324 4.27 -11.88 8.07
N ALA A 325 3.83 -10.62 8.02
CA ALA A 325 3.78 -9.81 6.80
C ALA A 325 5.13 -9.74 6.06
N THR A 326 5.14 -10.23 4.81
CA THR A 326 6.31 -10.20 3.92
C THR A 326 5.83 -10.37 2.48
N MET A 327 6.41 -9.63 1.54
CA MET A 327 6.24 -9.88 0.10
C MET A 327 7.27 -10.84 -0.46
N ARG A 328 8.35 -11.08 0.28
CA ARG A 328 9.38 -12.04 -0.10
C ARG A 328 8.79 -13.45 -0.15
N LEU A 329 8.81 -14.04 -1.34
CA LEU A 329 8.42 -15.42 -1.53
C LEU A 329 9.48 -16.38 -0.99
N ALA A 330 9.08 -17.61 -0.67
CA ALA A 330 10.03 -18.64 -0.30
C ALA A 330 10.98 -18.95 -1.48
N PRO A 331 12.23 -19.40 -1.22
CA PRO A 331 13.16 -19.78 -2.28
C PRO A 331 12.51 -20.75 -3.28
N GLY A 332 12.61 -20.43 -4.58
CA GLY A 332 12.04 -21.25 -5.66
C GLY A 332 10.58 -20.95 -6.04
N GLN A 333 9.93 -19.99 -5.37
CA GLN A 333 8.62 -19.50 -5.77
C GLN A 333 8.74 -18.29 -6.70
N THR A 334 7.86 -18.23 -7.70
CA THR A 334 7.77 -17.12 -8.64
C THR A 334 6.55 -16.26 -8.28
N PRO A 335 6.64 -14.92 -8.34
CA PRO A 335 5.48 -14.04 -8.18
C PRO A 335 4.31 -14.46 -9.08
N PRO A 336 3.08 -14.59 -8.54
CA PRO A 336 1.89 -14.55 -9.37
C PRO A 336 1.84 -13.15 -9.99
N GLY A 337 2.23 -13.04 -11.26
CA GLY A 337 2.47 -11.76 -11.95
C GLY A 337 1.17 -11.00 -12.27
N GLU A 338 0.45 -10.58 -11.24
CA GLU A 338 -0.81 -9.85 -11.38
C GLU A 338 -0.60 -8.35 -11.15
N MET A 339 -1.08 -7.53 -12.08
CA MET A 339 -1.27 -6.10 -11.80
C MET A 339 -2.51 -5.95 -10.92
N ILE A 340 -2.38 -5.22 -9.81
CA ILE A 340 -3.55 -4.66 -9.13
C ILE A 340 -4.03 -3.52 -10.05
N ALA A 341 -4.95 -3.81 -10.96
CA ALA A 341 -5.66 -2.73 -11.62
C ALA A 341 -6.48 -2.00 -10.56
N PRO A 342 -6.44 -0.65 -10.48
CA PRO A 342 -7.42 0.06 -9.69
C PRO A 342 -8.82 -0.39 -10.15
N PRO A 343 -9.80 -0.57 -9.26
CA PRO A 343 -11.13 -0.97 -9.67
C PRO A 343 -11.62 -0.01 -10.74
N MET A 344 -11.82 -0.53 -11.97
CA MET A 344 -12.48 0.22 -13.02
C MET A 344 -13.87 0.58 -12.51
N ARG A 345 -14.10 1.88 -12.28
CA ARG A 345 -15.44 2.41 -12.04
C ARG A 345 -16.20 2.53 -13.35
#